data_AF-A0A356R412-F1
#
_entry.id   AF-A0A356R412-F1
#
_cell.length_a   1.000
_cell.length_b   1.000
_cell.length_c   1.000
_cell.angle_alpha   90.00
_cell.angle_beta   90.00
_cell.angle_gamma   90.00
#
_symmetry.space_group_name_H-M   'P 1'
#
loop_
_entity.id
_entity.type
_entity.pdbx_description
1 polymer ?
#
loop_
_entity_poly.entity_id
_entity_poly.type
_entity_poly.pdbx_seq_one_letter_code
_entity_poly.pdbx_strand_id
1 'polypeptide(L)' 'MSETPYTMTVGELLDYLKNVPPDTDLFFGNGDLSFYRTEWRGDKFLQIEFNQVYTVEIDAPNG' A
#
# COMPACT_ATOMS: atom_id res chain seq x y z
N MET A 1 -19.43 7.86 2.87
CA MET A 1 -19.37 7.56 1.42
C MET A 1 -18.34 6.45 1.28
N SER A 2 -18.67 5.32 0.66
CA SER A 2 -17.67 4.28 0.40
C SER A 2 -16.72 4.84 -0.65
N GLU A 3 -15.54 5.28 -0.24
CA GLU A 3 -14.48 5.67 -1.18
C GLU A 3 -14.22 4.47 -2.09
N THR A 4 -14.32 4.70 -3.39
CA THR A 4 -13.99 3.68 -4.37
C THR A 4 -12.52 3.32 -4.15
N PRO A 5 -12.15 2.04 -3.97
CA PRO A 5 -10.76 1.68 -3.81
C PRO A 5 -9.98 2.21 -5.01
N TYR A 6 -9.01 3.09 -4.76
CA TYR A 6 -8.16 3.64 -5.79
C TYR A 6 -7.33 2.49 -6.37
N THR A 7 -7.60 2.14 -7.63
CA THR A 7 -6.86 1.11 -8.36
C THR A 7 -6.03 1.77 -9.45
N MET A 8 -4.89 1.15 -9.79
CA MET A 8 -4.07 1.53 -10.92
C MET A 8 -3.58 0.27 -11.64
N THR A 9 -3.31 0.39 -12.93
CA THR A 9 -2.67 -0.66 -13.72
C THR A 9 -1.17 -0.67 -13.48
N VAL A 10 -0.53 -1.81 -13.77
CA VAL A 10 0.95 -1.91 -13.73
C VAL A 10 1.59 -0.92 -14.70
N GLY A 11 0.98 -0.69 -15.87
CA GLY A 11 1.47 0.27 -16.86
C GLY A 11 1.53 1.70 -16.31
N GLU A 12 0.47 2.15 -15.64
CA GLU A 12 0.44 3.47 -14.99
C GLU A 12 1.52 3.58 -13.91
N LEU A 13 1.72 2.54 -13.10
CA LEU A 13 2.78 2.54 -12.08
C LEU A 13 4.17 2.65 -12.71
N LEU A 14 4.43 1.90 -13.79
CA LEU A 14 5.69 1.98 -14.52
C LEU A 14 5.91 3.39 -15.10
N ASP A 15 4.86 4.05 -15.58
CA ASP A 15 4.95 5.41 -16.10
C ASP A 15 5.34 6.43 -15.02
N TYR A 16 4.88 6.26 -13.77
CA TYR A 16 5.31 7.09 -12.65
C TYR A 16 6.76 6.85 -12.26
N LEU A 17 7.23 5.60 -12.34
CA LEU A 17 8.56 5.20 -11.88
C LEU A 17 9.65 5.27 -12.96
N LYS A 18 9.31 5.46 -14.24
CA LYS A 18 10.25 5.32 -15.37
C LYS A 18 11.52 6.18 -15.31
N ASN A 19 11.49 7.30 -14.59
CA ASN A 19 12.63 8.21 -14.46
C ASN A 19 13.24 8.19 -13.04
N VAL A 20 12.74 7.34 -12.16
CA VAL A 20 13.24 7.20 -10.79
C VAL A 20 14.47 6.29 -10.81
N PRO A 21 15.61 6.67 -10.19
CA PRO A 21 16.77 5.81 -10.07
C PRO A 21 16.43 4.46 -9.41
N PRO A 22 16.99 3.34 -9.89
CA PRO A 22 16.63 2.00 -9.41
C PRO A 22 17.01 1.72 -7.95
N ASP A 23 17.91 2.53 -7.38
CA ASP A 23 18.35 2.49 -5.99
C ASP A 23 17.59 3.48 -5.09
N THR A 24 16.53 4.11 -5.59
CA THR A 24 15.69 5.01 -4.80
C THR A 24 14.85 4.20 -3.80
N ASP A 25 14.95 4.52 -2.53
CA ASP A 25 14.10 3.95 -1.48
C ASP A 25 12.62 4.31 -1.70
N LEU A 26 11.73 3.33 -1.60
CA LEU A 26 10.29 3.51 -1.65
C LEU A 26 9.70 3.39 -0.24
N PHE A 27 8.93 4.41 0.16
CA PHE A 27 8.14 4.40 1.39
C PHE A 27 6.66 4.44 1.04
N PHE A 28 5.85 3.67 1.76
CA PHE A 28 4.41 3.56 1.54
C PHE A 28 3.64 4.15 2.73
N GLY A 29 2.54 4.85 2.44
CA GLY A 29 1.79 5.59 3.46
C GLY A 29 2.62 6.70 4.09
N ASN A 30 2.44 6.94 5.39
CA ASN A 30 3.26 7.88 6.16
C ASN A 30 4.43 7.15 6.85
N GLY A 31 4.97 6.11 6.21
CA GLY A 31 5.97 5.20 6.78
C GLY A 31 5.38 4.10 7.68
N ASP A 32 4.06 3.97 7.71
CA ASP A 32 3.31 3.01 8.52
C ASP A 32 2.94 1.72 7.76
N LEU A 33 3.21 1.69 6.45
CA LEU A 33 2.97 0.53 5.59
C LEU A 33 4.28 -0.18 5.25
N SER A 34 4.34 -1.47 5.56
CA SER A 34 5.43 -2.37 5.17
C SER A 34 4.94 -3.32 4.09
N PHE A 35 5.70 -3.45 2.99
CA PHE A 35 5.40 -4.44 1.96
C PHE A 35 5.31 -5.84 2.57
N TYR A 36 4.25 -6.57 2.24
CA TYR A 36 4.05 -7.94 2.69
C TYR A 36 4.28 -8.94 1.56
N ARG A 37 3.47 -8.87 0.50
CA ARG A 37 3.56 -9.79 -0.65
C ARG A 37 2.88 -9.27 -1.90
N THR A 38 3.21 -9.89 -3.02
CA THR A 38 2.45 -9.81 -4.27
C THR A 38 1.78 -11.15 -4.55
N GLU A 39 0.49 -11.15 -4.88
CA GLU A 39 -0.26 -12.36 -5.23
C GLU A 39 -1.14 -12.15 -6.47
N TRP A 40 -1.03 -13.04 -7.45
CA TRP A 40 -1.92 -13.02 -8.62
C TRP A 40 -3.32 -13.49 -8.23
N ARG A 41 -4.34 -12.71 -8.60
CA ARG A 41 -5.77 -13.00 -8.42
C ARG A 41 -6.40 -13.22 -9.79
N GLY A 42 -6.28 -14.45 -10.29
CA GLY A 42 -6.66 -14.78 -11.66
C GLY A 42 -5.71 -14.16 -12.69
N ASP A 43 -6.17 -14.01 -13.93
CA ASP A 43 -5.28 -13.73 -15.07
C ASP A 43 -4.91 -12.25 -15.25
N LYS A 44 -5.60 -11.34 -14.56
CA LYS A 44 -5.51 -9.89 -14.84
C LYS A 44 -5.36 -8.98 -13.62
N PHE A 45 -5.33 -9.55 -12.42
CA PHE A 45 -5.19 -8.76 -11.20
C PHE A 45 -3.96 -9.22 -10.43
N LEU A 46 -3.05 -8.29 -10.17
CA LEU A 46 -1.96 -8.46 -9.22
C LEU A 46 -2.35 -7.71 -7.96
N GLN A 47 -2.51 -8.44 -6.86
CA GLN A 47 -2.72 -7.85 -5.54
C GLN A 47 -1.36 -7.58 -4.91
N ILE A 48 -1.15 -6.35 -4.43
CA ILE A 48 0.01 -5.97 -3.63
C ILE A 48 -0.52 -5.71 -2.22
N GLU A 49 -0.03 -6.48 -1.25
CA GLU A 49 -0.47 -6.43 0.14
C GLU A 49 0.60 -5.77 1.02
N PHE A 50 0.13 -5.01 2.01
CA PHE A 50 0.94 -4.31 2.99
C PHE A 50 0.47 -4.66 4.40
N ASN A 51 1.41 -4.74 5.34
CA ASN A 51 1.12 -4.71 6.76
C ASN A 51 1.09 -3.26 7.23
N GLN A 52 0.12 -2.89 8.06
CA GLN A 52 0.03 -1.58 8.67
C GLN A 52 0.27 -1.67 10.18
N VAL A 53 1.09 -0.77 10.71
CA VAL A 53 1.23 -0.57 12.16
C VAL A 53 0.28 0.54 12.57
N TYR A 54 -0.62 0.26 13.52
CA TYR A 54 -1.53 1.25 14.09
C TYR A 54 -1.38 1.31 15.61
N THR A 55 -1.41 2.52 16.17
CA THR A 55 -1.53 2.72 17.61
C THR A 55 -2.99 2.64 17.99
N VAL A 56 -3.34 1.74 18.91
CA VAL A 56 -4.67 1.71 19.52
C VAL A 56 -4.59 2.53 20.81
N GLU A 57 -5.25 3.69 20.83
CA GLU A 57 -5.51 4.38 22.08
C GLU A 57 -6.61 3.59 22.82
N ILE A 58 -6.24 2.98 23.94
CA ILE A 58 -7.19 2.31 24.82
C ILE A 58 -7.74 3.40 25.76
N ASP A 59 -8.98 3.82 25.54
CA ASP A 59 -9.69 4.63 26.53
C ASP A 59 -9.76 3.81 27.83
N ALA A 60 -9.00 4.23 28.83
CA ALA A 60 -9.06 3.61 30.15
C ALA A 60 -10.51 3.73 30.65
N PRO A 61 -11.12 2.64 31.16
CA PRO A 61 -12.47 2.72 31.71
C PRO A 61 -12.45 3.76 32.82
N ASN A 62 -13.27 4.80 32.68
CA ASN A 62 -13.50 5.79 33.72
C ASN A 62 -13.91 5.03 34.99
N GLY A 63 -13.02 5.03 35.99
CA GLY A 63 -13.25 4.44 37.31
C GLY A 63 -14.28 5.21 38.12
#